data_AF-A0A344PKL6-F1
#
_entry.id   AF-A0A344PKL6-F1
#
_cell.length_a   1.000
_cell.length_b   1.000
_cell.length_c   1.000
_cell.angle_alpha   90.00
_cell.angle_beta   90.00
_cell.angle_gamma   90.00
#
_symmetry.space_group_name_H-M   'P 1'
#
loop_
_entity.id
_entity.type
_entity.pdbx_description
1 polymer ?
#
loop_
_entity_poly.entity_id
_entity_poly.type
_entity_poly.pdbx_seq_one_letter_code
_entity_poly.pdbx_strand_id
1 'polypeptide(L)'
;MMIVVRTMTGDEIASRLDEIAALRVVVLAGWPYLYATNVEYERAYLSPYWTEPQGLVLGAIHGSRLVGMCNAIPLEMQSCHIVAAFRARDEAPETILYLGQPMILPTHRARSVTEGFFDHAEAWARALGRRHIAFFALVRPDDHPAQRAVECPAEDIWTARGYSPVPGVVGELAWCDVGASEETSKPLQFWMRTLQ
;
A
#
# COMPACT_ATOMS: atom_id res chain seq x y z
N MET A 1 -12.77 13.49 17.31
CA MET A 1 -13.57 13.46 16.06
C MET A 1 -13.42 12.08 15.44
N MET A 2 -14.28 11.68 14.51
CA MET A 2 -14.17 10.39 13.81
C MET A 2 -13.13 10.48 12.68
N ILE A 3 -12.45 9.37 12.37
CA ILE A 3 -11.59 9.28 11.19
C ILE A 3 -12.44 8.97 9.97
N VAL A 4 -12.28 9.73 8.89
CA VAL A 4 -13.01 9.52 7.62
C VAL A 4 -12.01 9.16 6.53
N VAL A 5 -12.24 8.02 5.86
CA VAL A 5 -11.51 7.65 4.65
C VAL A 5 -12.23 8.24 3.44
N ARG A 6 -11.49 8.85 2.52
CA ARG A 6 -12.04 9.36 1.25
C ARG A 6 -10.99 9.47 0.16
N THR A 7 -11.45 9.52 -1.08
CA THR A 7 -10.63 9.87 -2.24
C THR A 7 -10.16 11.31 -2.15
N MET A 8 -8.88 11.54 -2.47
CA MET A 8 -8.29 12.85 -2.65
C MET A 8 -8.17 13.16 -4.15
N THR A 9 -8.39 14.41 -4.52
CA THR A 9 -8.33 14.88 -5.93
C THR A 9 -6.98 15.54 -6.22
N GLY A 10 -6.66 15.78 -7.51
CA GLY A 10 -5.36 16.33 -7.93
C GLY A 10 -4.93 17.58 -7.15
N ASP A 11 -5.79 18.60 -7.05
CA ASP A 11 -5.47 19.83 -6.31
C ASP A 11 -5.29 19.59 -4.82
N GLU A 12 -6.13 18.71 -4.25
CA GLU A 12 -6.03 18.35 -2.85
C GLU A 12 -4.73 17.61 -2.55
N ILE A 13 -4.35 16.65 -3.39
CA ILE A 13 -3.09 15.91 -3.29
C ILE A 13 -1.93 16.87 -3.40
N ALA A 14 -1.93 17.75 -4.41
CA ALA A 14 -0.88 18.76 -4.61
C ALA A 14 -0.67 19.64 -3.38
N SER A 15 -1.76 20.10 -2.74
CA SER A 15 -1.71 20.91 -1.53
C SER A 15 -1.25 20.16 -0.27
N ARG A 16 -1.26 18.82 -0.29
CA ARG A 16 -0.92 17.95 0.86
C ARG A 16 0.29 17.04 0.60
N LEU A 17 1.02 17.24 -0.49
CA LEU A 17 2.15 16.36 -0.86
C LEU A 17 3.15 16.17 0.27
N ASP A 18 3.54 17.25 0.93
CA ASP A 18 4.52 17.20 2.02
C ASP A 18 3.94 16.48 3.24
N GLU A 19 2.63 16.61 3.51
CA GLU A 19 1.94 15.88 4.58
C GLU A 19 1.86 14.37 4.28
N ILE A 20 1.57 14.01 3.02
CA ILE A 20 1.53 12.61 2.56
C ILE A 20 2.93 11.99 2.65
N ALA A 21 3.95 12.66 2.13
CA ALA A 21 5.32 12.17 2.13
C ALA A 21 5.86 12.03 3.57
N ALA A 22 5.63 13.01 4.44
CA ALA A 22 6.02 12.92 5.84
C ALA A 22 5.33 11.76 6.56
N LEU A 23 4.04 11.50 6.27
CA LEU A 23 3.32 10.35 6.82
C LEU A 23 3.99 9.04 6.39
N ARG A 24 4.33 8.91 5.11
CA ARG A 24 5.00 7.71 4.58
C ARG A 24 6.34 7.48 5.25
N VAL A 25 7.18 8.49 5.39
CA VAL A 25 8.47 8.41 6.11
C VAL A 25 8.27 7.85 7.53
N VAL A 26 7.29 8.39 8.27
CA VAL A 26 7.02 7.95 9.65
C VAL A 26 6.55 6.49 9.71
N VAL A 27 5.64 6.09 8.81
CA VAL A 27 5.10 4.72 8.81
C VAL A 27 6.13 3.70 8.32
N LEU A 28 6.88 4.03 7.28
CA LEU A 28 7.90 3.18 6.67
C LEU A 28 9.12 2.98 7.58
N ALA A 29 9.47 3.94 8.44
CA ALA A 29 10.51 3.73 9.46
C ALA A 29 10.11 2.68 10.52
N GLY A 30 8.82 2.38 10.65
CA GLY A 30 8.29 1.39 11.60
C GLY A 30 8.27 -0.04 11.08
N TRP A 31 7.98 -0.97 11.98
CA TRP A 31 7.74 -2.38 11.64
C TRP A 31 6.49 -2.56 10.75
N PRO A 32 6.53 -3.44 9.71
CA PRO A 32 7.62 -4.36 9.34
C PRO A 32 8.65 -3.81 8.33
N TYR A 33 8.44 -2.59 7.83
CA TYR A 33 9.24 -2.03 6.74
C TYR A 33 10.67 -1.71 7.17
N LEU A 34 10.83 -1.03 8.31
CA LEU A 34 12.12 -0.54 8.81
C LEU A 34 12.89 0.23 7.73
N TYR A 35 12.18 0.93 6.84
CA TYR A 35 12.76 1.57 5.67
C TYR A 35 13.12 3.03 5.97
N ALA A 36 14.41 3.34 5.91
CA ALA A 36 14.93 4.70 6.07
C ALA A 36 14.80 5.48 4.75
N THR A 37 13.69 6.21 4.59
CA THR A 37 13.41 7.07 3.43
C THR A 37 13.34 8.55 3.83
N ASN A 38 13.19 9.45 2.85
CA ASN A 38 13.06 10.90 3.06
C ASN A 38 11.87 11.48 2.28
N VAL A 39 11.48 12.70 2.65
CA VAL A 39 10.29 13.38 2.11
C VAL A 39 10.43 13.60 0.60
N GLU A 40 11.61 13.99 0.14
CA GLU A 40 11.89 14.29 -1.27
C GLU A 40 11.69 13.05 -2.15
N TYR A 41 12.20 11.90 -1.70
CA TYR A 41 12.07 10.61 -2.39
C TYR A 41 10.61 10.14 -2.40
N GLU A 42 9.93 10.15 -1.25
CA GLU A 42 8.53 9.71 -1.17
C GLU A 42 7.60 10.60 -1.98
N ARG A 43 7.89 11.91 -2.06
CA ARG A 43 7.17 12.83 -2.95
C ARG A 43 7.36 12.46 -4.42
N ALA A 44 8.58 12.17 -4.85
CA ALA A 44 8.84 11.77 -6.24
C ALA A 44 8.17 10.42 -6.57
N TYR A 45 8.26 9.44 -5.65
CA TYR A 45 7.64 8.12 -5.79
C TYR A 45 6.13 8.18 -6.03
N LEU A 46 5.44 9.10 -5.37
CA LEU A 46 4.00 9.20 -5.46
C LEU A 46 3.50 9.92 -6.73
N SER A 47 4.38 10.56 -7.52
CA SER A 47 3.98 11.37 -8.67
C SER A 47 3.01 10.69 -9.64
N PRO A 48 3.20 9.42 -10.03
CA PRO A 48 2.32 8.78 -10.99
C PRO A 48 0.86 8.66 -10.51
N TYR A 49 0.63 8.56 -9.20
CA TYR A 49 -0.69 8.25 -8.65
C TYR A 49 -1.67 9.43 -8.70
N TRP A 50 -1.19 10.65 -8.92
CA TRP A 50 -2.05 11.84 -9.07
C TRP A 50 -1.98 12.47 -10.45
N THR A 51 -0.97 12.12 -11.27
CA THR A 51 -0.88 12.58 -12.66
C THR A 51 -1.66 11.68 -13.61
N GLU A 52 -1.82 10.41 -13.28
CA GLU A 52 -2.56 9.45 -14.10
C GLU A 52 -4.07 9.45 -13.75
N PRO A 53 -4.98 9.57 -14.75
CA PRO A 53 -6.42 9.55 -14.51
C PRO A 53 -6.95 8.27 -13.85
N GLN A 54 -6.20 7.17 -13.96
CA GLN A 54 -6.54 5.87 -13.40
C GLN A 54 -5.90 5.64 -12.02
N GLY A 55 -5.03 6.55 -11.59
CA GLY A 55 -4.46 6.57 -10.25
C GLY A 55 -5.49 6.95 -9.20
N LEU A 56 -5.33 6.40 -8.00
CA LEU A 56 -6.15 6.67 -6.84
C LEU A 56 -5.25 7.01 -5.66
N VAL A 57 -5.57 8.10 -4.96
CA VAL A 57 -5.01 8.42 -3.65
C VAL A 57 -6.17 8.55 -2.67
N LEU A 58 -6.06 7.82 -1.56
CA LEU A 58 -7.03 7.80 -0.47
C LEU A 58 -6.37 8.41 0.76
N GLY A 59 -7.09 9.29 1.45
CA GLY A 59 -6.68 9.88 2.72
C GLY A 59 -7.60 9.43 3.85
N ALA A 60 -7.01 9.10 5.00
CA ALA A 60 -7.72 8.98 6.27
C ALA A 60 -7.55 10.28 7.06
N ILE A 61 -8.64 11.00 7.29
CA ILE A 61 -8.66 12.35 7.86
C ILE A 61 -9.23 12.32 9.28
N HIS A 62 -8.48 12.85 10.25
CA HIS A 62 -8.96 13.11 11.61
C HIS A 62 -9.03 14.62 11.84
N GLY A 63 -10.24 15.19 11.73
CA GLY A 63 -10.41 16.64 11.72
C GLY A 63 -9.90 17.26 10.43
N SER A 64 -8.81 18.04 10.50
CA SER A 64 -8.14 18.62 9.32
C SER A 64 -6.86 17.86 8.93
N ARG A 65 -6.40 16.94 9.79
CA ARG A 65 -5.11 16.27 9.69
C ARG A 65 -5.21 14.96 8.92
N LEU A 66 -4.26 14.73 8.02
CA LEU A 66 -4.04 13.43 7.39
C LEU A 66 -3.34 12.49 8.39
N VAL A 67 -4.00 11.38 8.70
CA VAL A 67 -3.50 10.37 9.67
C VAL A 67 -3.27 9.00 9.06
N GLY A 68 -3.66 8.82 7.80
CA GLY A 68 -3.31 7.67 7.00
C GLY A 68 -3.49 7.95 5.51
N MET A 69 -2.88 7.13 4.68
CA MET A 69 -3.09 7.14 3.24
C MET A 69 -3.02 5.73 2.66
N CYS A 70 -3.62 5.56 1.50
CA CYS A 70 -3.46 4.41 0.63
C CYS A 70 -3.50 4.89 -0.82
N ASN A 71 -2.92 4.14 -1.74
CA ASN A 71 -2.87 4.52 -3.14
C ASN A 71 -3.11 3.29 -4.01
N ALA A 72 -3.68 3.47 -5.20
CA ALA A 72 -3.87 2.38 -6.14
C ALA A 72 -3.66 2.86 -7.58
N ILE A 73 -3.27 1.95 -8.46
CA ILE A 73 -3.09 2.22 -9.89
C ILE A 73 -3.23 0.91 -10.66
N PRO A 74 -3.65 0.92 -11.94
CA PRO A 74 -3.58 -0.27 -12.77
C PRO A 74 -2.21 -0.94 -12.73
N LEU A 75 -2.18 -2.28 -12.63
CA LEU A 75 -0.92 -3.01 -12.45
C LEU A 75 0.05 -2.72 -13.61
N GLU A 76 -0.42 -2.61 -14.84
CA GLU A 76 0.41 -2.30 -16.01
C GLU A 76 1.14 -0.94 -15.92
N MET A 77 0.70 -0.04 -15.04
CA MET A 77 1.30 1.26 -14.79
C MET A 77 2.23 1.27 -13.56
N GLN A 78 2.40 0.14 -12.88
CA GLN A 78 3.38 0.01 -11.79
C GLN A 78 4.82 -0.10 -12.28
N SER A 79 5.75 -0.06 -11.31
CA SER A 79 7.16 -0.33 -11.60
C SER A 79 7.34 -1.69 -12.28
N CYS A 80 8.31 -1.78 -13.19
CA CYS A 80 8.52 -2.97 -14.00
C CYS A 80 8.77 -4.24 -13.16
N HIS A 81 9.34 -4.09 -11.95
CA HIS A 81 9.58 -5.19 -11.00
C HIS A 81 8.27 -5.77 -10.46
N ILE A 82 7.31 -4.92 -10.11
CA ILE A 82 5.99 -5.34 -9.63
C ILE A 82 5.19 -5.98 -10.76
N VAL A 83 5.22 -5.39 -11.96
CA VAL A 83 4.59 -5.98 -13.15
C VAL A 83 5.20 -7.33 -13.50
N ALA A 84 6.52 -7.46 -13.39
CA ALA A 84 7.24 -8.69 -13.72
C ALA A 84 6.82 -9.88 -12.85
N ALA A 85 6.46 -9.65 -11.59
CA ALA A 85 6.00 -10.71 -10.70
C ALA A 85 4.73 -11.42 -11.22
N PHE A 86 3.90 -10.73 -12.00
CA PHE A 86 2.65 -11.27 -12.54
C PHE A 86 2.78 -11.84 -13.95
N ARG A 87 3.95 -11.77 -14.61
CA ARG A 87 4.10 -12.23 -16.01
C ARG A 87 3.84 -13.71 -16.22
N ALA A 88 4.09 -14.54 -15.21
CA ALA A 88 3.87 -15.98 -15.27
C ALA A 88 2.43 -16.39 -14.88
N ARG A 89 1.55 -15.43 -14.61
CA ARG A 89 0.15 -15.67 -14.29
C ARG A 89 -0.74 -15.64 -15.54
N ASP A 90 -1.89 -16.29 -15.44
CA ASP A 90 -2.92 -16.26 -16.48
C ASP A 90 -3.68 -14.92 -16.51
N GLU A 91 -3.77 -14.23 -15.37
CA GLU A 91 -4.40 -12.91 -15.29
C GLU A 91 -3.53 -11.85 -15.99
N ALA A 92 -4.05 -11.31 -17.08
CA ALA A 92 -3.44 -10.18 -17.77
C ALA A 92 -3.32 -8.97 -16.81
N PRO A 93 -2.15 -8.27 -16.76
CA PRO A 93 -1.94 -7.12 -15.87
C PRO A 93 -3.04 -6.05 -15.97
N GLU A 94 -3.59 -5.84 -17.16
CA GLU A 94 -4.67 -4.89 -17.44
C GLU A 94 -6.01 -5.27 -16.76
N THR A 95 -6.10 -6.44 -16.15
CA THR A 95 -7.30 -6.84 -15.39
C THR A 95 -7.12 -6.66 -13.88
N ILE A 96 -5.96 -6.16 -13.44
CA ILE A 96 -5.57 -6.08 -12.03
C ILE A 96 -5.39 -4.60 -11.64
N LEU A 97 -6.07 -4.17 -10.58
CA LEU A 97 -5.72 -2.95 -9.87
C LEU A 97 -4.68 -3.29 -8.80
N TYR A 98 -3.53 -2.63 -8.84
CA TYR A 98 -2.52 -2.75 -7.79
C TYR A 98 -2.80 -1.76 -6.66
N LEU A 99 -2.97 -2.27 -5.45
CA LEU A 99 -3.19 -1.49 -4.23
C LEU A 99 -1.88 -1.38 -3.45
N GLY A 100 -1.38 -0.16 -3.25
CA GLY A 100 -0.31 0.11 -2.31
C GLY A 100 -0.76 -0.17 -0.88
N GLN A 101 0.14 -0.67 -0.04
CA GLN A 101 -0.23 -1.02 1.34
C GLN A 101 -0.80 0.20 2.10
N PRO A 102 -1.93 0.04 2.82
CA PRO A 102 -2.44 1.08 3.70
C PRO A 102 -1.38 1.53 4.73
N MET A 103 -1.09 2.82 4.76
CA MET A 103 -0.15 3.44 5.69
C MET A 103 -0.91 4.32 6.67
N ILE A 104 -0.91 3.95 7.96
CA ILE A 104 -1.64 4.68 9.01
C ILE A 104 -0.67 4.99 10.14
N LEU A 105 -0.70 6.23 10.64
CA LEU A 105 0.11 6.63 11.79
C LEU A 105 -0.15 5.69 12.98
N PRO A 106 0.88 5.28 13.73
CA PRO A 106 0.73 4.31 14.82
C PRO A 106 -0.36 4.69 15.85
N THR A 107 -0.51 5.98 16.14
CA THR A 107 -1.49 6.52 17.10
C THR A 107 -2.94 6.54 16.60
N HIS A 108 -3.16 6.22 15.32
CA HIS A 108 -4.47 6.30 14.64
C HIS A 108 -4.84 5.00 13.93
N ARG A 109 -4.12 3.90 14.18
CA ARG A 109 -4.44 2.59 13.61
C ARG A 109 -5.80 2.13 14.11
N ALA A 110 -6.70 1.84 13.19
CA ALA A 110 -8.01 1.30 13.48
C ALA A 110 -8.44 0.38 12.34
N ARG A 111 -9.06 -0.75 12.69
CA ARG A 111 -9.57 -1.73 11.72
C ARG A 111 -10.50 -1.09 10.68
N SER A 112 -11.39 -0.21 11.12
CA SER A 112 -12.33 0.52 10.25
C SER A 112 -11.65 1.42 9.21
N VAL A 113 -10.47 1.96 9.51
CA VAL A 113 -9.71 2.80 8.56
C VAL A 113 -9.08 1.93 7.47
N THR A 114 -8.47 0.81 7.85
CA THR A 114 -7.95 -0.17 6.90
C THR A 114 -9.07 -0.70 6.01
N GLU A 115 -10.21 -1.08 6.60
CA GLU A 115 -11.39 -1.53 5.87
C GLU A 115 -11.89 -0.48 4.88
N GLY A 116 -11.98 0.79 5.30
CA GLY A 116 -12.37 1.88 4.41
C GLY A 116 -11.45 2.03 3.20
N PHE A 117 -10.12 1.87 3.36
CA PHE A 117 -9.21 1.91 2.22
C PHE A 117 -9.50 0.81 1.19
N PHE A 118 -9.76 -0.41 1.65
CA PHE A 118 -10.13 -1.50 0.75
C PHE A 118 -11.48 -1.26 0.08
N ASP A 119 -12.49 -0.73 0.80
CA ASP A 119 -13.81 -0.44 0.22
C ASP A 119 -13.70 0.56 -0.95
N HIS A 120 -12.92 1.63 -0.75
CA HIS A 120 -12.66 2.62 -1.80
C HIS A 120 -11.86 2.04 -2.97
N ALA A 121 -10.82 1.25 -2.71
CA ALA A 121 -10.03 0.62 -3.75
C ALA A 121 -10.85 -0.39 -4.58
N GLU A 122 -11.69 -1.20 -3.94
CA GLU A 122 -12.60 -2.15 -4.57
C GLU A 122 -13.66 -1.46 -5.43
N ALA A 123 -14.20 -0.33 -4.97
CA ALA A 123 -15.10 0.49 -5.77
C ALA A 123 -14.39 1.08 -7.00
N TRP A 124 -13.16 1.57 -6.83
CA TRP A 124 -12.36 2.13 -7.92
C TRP A 124 -11.98 1.10 -8.97
N ALA A 125 -11.54 -0.09 -8.54
CA ALA A 125 -11.24 -1.20 -9.43
C ALA A 125 -12.44 -1.55 -10.32
N ARG A 126 -13.65 -1.66 -9.74
CA ARG A 126 -14.89 -1.90 -10.50
C ARG A 126 -15.19 -0.77 -11.48
N ALA A 127 -15.03 0.49 -11.06
CA ALA A 127 -15.24 1.64 -11.94
C ALA A 127 -14.29 1.65 -13.16
N LEU A 128 -13.07 1.14 -12.98
CA LEU A 128 -12.09 0.95 -14.07
C LEU A 128 -12.26 -0.35 -14.86
N GLY A 129 -13.26 -1.18 -14.54
CA GLY A 129 -13.47 -2.49 -15.19
C GLY A 129 -12.42 -3.54 -14.83
N ARG A 130 -11.67 -3.36 -13.74
CA ARG A 130 -10.68 -4.32 -13.26
C ARG A 130 -11.36 -5.47 -12.53
N ARG A 131 -10.89 -6.69 -12.79
CA ARG A 131 -11.46 -7.94 -12.25
C ARG A 131 -10.78 -8.39 -10.97
N HIS A 132 -9.58 -7.89 -10.69
CA HIS A 132 -8.80 -8.30 -9.53
C HIS A 132 -8.22 -7.09 -8.81
N ILE A 133 -7.98 -7.25 -7.51
CA ILE A 133 -7.09 -6.38 -6.74
C ILE A 133 -5.93 -7.23 -6.24
N ALA A 134 -4.71 -6.73 -6.43
CA ALA A 134 -3.50 -7.31 -5.88
C ALA A 134 -2.70 -6.29 -5.08
N PHE A 135 -1.99 -6.77 -4.07
CA PHE A 135 -1.02 -6.02 -3.28
C PHE A 135 0.01 -7.00 -2.73
N PHE A 136 1.07 -6.52 -2.08
CA PHE A 136 2.00 -7.40 -1.37
C PHE A 136 1.95 -7.21 0.14
N ALA A 137 2.43 -8.24 0.84
CA ALA A 137 2.84 -8.18 2.23
C ALA A 137 4.36 -8.40 2.30
N LEU A 138 5.05 -7.56 3.09
CA LEU A 138 6.46 -7.75 3.37
C LEU A 138 6.66 -8.97 4.26
N VAL A 139 7.54 -9.88 3.86
CA VAL A 139 7.86 -11.08 4.65
C VAL A 139 9.12 -10.80 5.48
N ARG A 140 9.00 -10.96 6.80
CA ARG A 140 10.11 -10.87 7.76
C ARG A 140 10.19 -12.17 8.57
N PRO A 141 11.36 -12.55 9.10
CA PRO A 141 11.48 -13.66 10.03
C PRO A 141 10.60 -13.47 11.27
N ASP A 142 10.00 -14.57 11.76
CA ASP A 142 9.14 -14.58 12.96
C ASP A 142 9.89 -14.35 14.28
N ASP A 143 11.21 -14.38 14.24
CA ASP A 143 12.10 -14.12 15.37
C ASP A 143 12.82 -12.77 15.27
N HIS A 144 12.39 -11.91 14.35
CA HIS A 144 13.04 -10.62 14.12
C HIS A 144 12.93 -9.72 15.37
N PRO A 145 14.03 -9.12 15.85
CA PRO A 145 14.06 -8.41 17.14
C PRO A 145 13.15 -7.17 17.20
N ALA A 146 12.88 -6.57 16.04
CA ALA A 146 11.96 -5.43 15.91
C ALA A 146 10.47 -5.84 15.83
N GLN A 147 10.16 -7.13 15.76
CA GLN A 147 8.79 -7.60 15.73
C GLN A 147 8.06 -7.21 17.02
N ARG A 148 6.81 -6.76 16.84
CA ARG A 148 5.92 -6.39 17.92
C ARG A 148 4.62 -7.15 17.74
N ALA A 149 4.06 -7.64 18.85
CA ALA A 149 2.73 -8.20 18.84
C ALA A 149 1.72 -7.13 18.38
N VAL A 150 0.83 -7.52 17.49
CA VAL A 150 -0.29 -6.69 17.04
C VAL A 150 -1.58 -7.37 17.45
N GLU A 151 -2.53 -6.58 17.94
CA GLU A 151 -3.84 -7.08 18.41
C GLU A 151 -4.67 -7.68 17.26
N CYS A 152 -4.46 -7.18 16.04
CA CYS A 152 -5.09 -7.69 14.82
C CYS A 152 -4.07 -7.67 13.67
N PRO A 153 -3.51 -8.83 13.28
CA PRO A 153 -2.70 -8.97 12.08
C PRO A 153 -3.45 -8.49 10.83
N ALA A 154 -2.74 -7.85 9.90
CA ALA A 154 -3.35 -7.37 8.66
C ALA A 154 -3.88 -8.52 7.80
N GLU A 155 -3.22 -9.68 7.86
CA GLU A 155 -3.60 -10.92 7.15
C GLU A 155 -5.00 -11.41 7.51
N ASP A 156 -5.44 -11.23 8.76
CA ASP A 156 -6.79 -11.60 9.19
C ASP A 156 -7.84 -10.72 8.51
N ILE A 157 -7.56 -9.43 8.36
CA ILE A 157 -8.45 -8.48 7.66
C ILE A 157 -8.54 -8.85 6.17
N TRP A 158 -7.41 -9.17 5.55
CA TRP A 158 -7.34 -9.54 4.13
C TRP A 158 -8.08 -10.85 3.86
N THR A 159 -7.84 -11.87 4.67
CA THR A 159 -8.49 -13.18 4.56
C THR A 159 -9.99 -13.07 4.77
N ALA A 160 -10.44 -12.32 5.78
CA ALA A 160 -11.87 -12.06 6.02
C ALA A 160 -12.55 -11.33 4.84
N ARG A 161 -11.77 -10.55 4.06
CA ARG A 161 -12.22 -9.89 2.83
C ARG A 161 -12.09 -10.77 1.58
N GLY A 162 -11.60 -11.99 1.68
CA GLY A 162 -11.45 -12.91 0.53
C GLY A 162 -10.18 -12.69 -0.29
N TYR A 163 -9.20 -11.96 0.23
CA TYR A 163 -7.85 -11.97 -0.33
C TYR A 163 -7.10 -13.19 0.15
N SER A 164 -6.25 -13.74 -0.72
CA SER A 164 -5.40 -14.88 -0.39
C SER A 164 -4.00 -14.68 -0.96
N PRO A 165 -2.95 -15.28 -0.35
CA PRO A 165 -1.63 -15.29 -0.94
C PRO A 165 -1.70 -15.93 -2.31
N VAL A 166 -0.97 -15.36 -3.27
CA VAL A 166 -0.87 -15.86 -4.63
C VAL A 166 0.32 -16.83 -4.71
N PRO A 167 0.10 -18.15 -4.85
CA PRO A 167 1.19 -19.11 -4.85
C PRO A 167 2.16 -18.84 -6.00
N GLY A 168 3.46 -18.86 -5.70
CA GLY A 168 4.52 -18.65 -6.69
C GLY A 168 4.70 -17.21 -7.17
N VAL A 169 3.88 -16.26 -6.71
CA VAL A 169 4.04 -14.84 -7.03
C VAL A 169 4.64 -14.11 -5.86
N VAL A 170 5.96 -14.02 -5.91
CA VAL A 170 6.81 -13.38 -4.91
C VAL A 170 7.62 -12.29 -5.62
N GLY A 171 7.68 -11.12 -5.01
CA GLY A 171 8.54 -10.03 -5.45
C GLY A 171 9.73 -9.86 -4.53
N GLU A 172 10.68 -9.05 -4.96
CA GLU A 172 11.78 -8.61 -4.13
C GLU A 172 11.98 -7.12 -4.32
N LEU A 173 12.18 -6.42 -3.20
CA LEU A 173 12.60 -5.03 -3.18
C LEU A 173 13.75 -4.93 -2.20
N ALA A 174 14.72 -4.08 -2.51
CA ALA A 174 15.93 -3.96 -1.73
C ALA A 174 16.04 -2.54 -1.16
N TRP A 175 16.39 -2.46 0.12
CA TRP A 175 16.65 -1.20 0.84
C TRP A 175 17.48 -1.46 2.10
N CYS A 176 18.10 -0.39 2.64
CA CYS A 176 18.76 -0.42 3.94
C CYS A 176 17.72 -0.30 5.07
N ASP A 177 17.73 -1.26 5.99
CA ASP A 177 16.91 -1.15 7.20
C ASP A 177 17.42 0.01 8.10
N VAL A 178 16.54 0.59 8.92
CA VAL A 178 16.90 1.66 9.86
C VAL A 178 18.04 1.18 10.77
N GLY A 179 19.18 1.88 10.72
CA GLY A 179 20.38 1.55 11.49
C GLY A 179 21.34 0.57 10.80
N ALA A 180 20.97 0.02 9.63
CA ALA A 180 21.87 -0.80 8.82
C ALA A 180 22.71 0.07 7.87
N SER A 181 23.91 -0.43 7.53
CA SER A 181 24.82 0.20 6.57
C SER A 181 24.72 -0.40 5.16
N GLU A 182 24.06 -1.54 5.02
CA GLU A 182 23.99 -2.31 3.77
C GLU A 182 22.55 -2.57 3.35
N GLU A 183 22.35 -2.56 2.05
CA GLU A 183 21.09 -2.90 1.42
C GLU A 183 20.89 -4.42 1.46
N THR A 184 19.69 -4.86 1.83
CA THR A 184 19.32 -6.28 1.75
C THR A 184 18.02 -6.46 0.97
N SER A 185 17.91 -7.54 0.21
CA SER A 185 16.68 -7.90 -0.50
C SER A 185 15.60 -8.32 0.49
N LYS A 186 14.38 -7.85 0.25
CA LYS A 186 13.21 -8.11 1.08
C LYS A 186 12.14 -8.82 0.27
N PRO A 187 11.79 -10.06 0.63
CA PRO A 187 10.77 -10.83 -0.07
C PRO A 187 9.38 -10.23 0.18
N LEU A 188 8.58 -10.20 -0.89
CA LEU A 188 7.23 -9.67 -0.92
C LEU A 188 6.27 -10.76 -1.35
N GLN A 189 5.41 -11.22 -0.45
CA GLN A 189 4.34 -12.17 -0.80
C GLN A 189 3.17 -11.39 -1.40
N PHE A 190 2.81 -11.65 -2.66
CA PHE A 190 1.62 -11.03 -3.23
C PHE A 190 0.34 -11.71 -2.75
N TRP A 191 -0.69 -10.90 -2.56
CA TRP A 191 -2.05 -11.28 -2.22
C TRP A 191 -2.99 -10.77 -3.29
N MET A 192 -4.03 -11.52 -3.59
CA MET A 192 -4.99 -11.14 -4.60
C MET A 192 -6.39 -11.63 -4.25
N ARG A 193 -7.38 -10.91 -4.77
CA ARG A 193 -8.79 -11.30 -4.77
C ARG A 193 -9.38 -11.01 -6.15
N THR A 194 -10.30 -11.88 -6.58
CA THR A 194 -11.20 -11.61 -7.71
C THR A 194 -12.42 -10.83 -7.22
N LEU A 195 -12.70 -9.70 -7.86
CA LEU A 195 -13.87 -8.89 -7.62
C LEU A 195 -15.07 -9.52 -8.33
N GLN A 196 -16.17 -9.67 -7.58
CA GLN A 196 -17.49 -9.95 -8.16
C GLN A 196 -18.09 -8.66 -8.72
#